data_AF-A0A7Y3E8W8-F1
#
_entry.id   AF-A0A7Y3E8W8-F1
#
_cell.length_a   1.000
_cell.length_b   1.000
_cell.length_c   1.000
_cell.angle_alpha   90.00
_cell.angle_beta   90.00
_cell.angle_gamma   90.00
#
_symmetry.space_group_name_H-M   'P 1'
#
loop_
_entity.id
_entity.type
_entity.pdbx_description
1 polymer ?
#
loop_
_entity_poly.entity_id
_entity_poly.type
_entity_poly.pdbx_seq_one_letter_code
_entity_poly.pdbx_strand_id
1 'polypeptide(L)' 'MDENKQGKQKRHNQVTFKPYDPNQAWLLPPTLGELIPPNHIVRLVNDAIEGMDIEPIVRTYEGGGSSSYHP' A
#
# COMPACT_ATOMS: atom_id res chain seq x y z
N MET A 1 -38.86 22.86 -4.72
CA MET A 1 -38.19 22.72 -3.41
C MET A 1 -37.09 21.68 -3.56
N ASP A 2 -36.05 22.14 -4.25
CA ASP A 2 -34.62 21.93 -4.00
C ASP A 2 -34.09 20.50 -3.79
N GLU A 3 -33.75 19.91 -4.93
CA GLU A 3 -32.44 19.38 -5.30
C GLU A 3 -31.38 19.22 -4.18
N ASN A 4 -30.87 17.99 -4.01
CA ASN A 4 -29.48 17.80 -3.61
C ASN A 4 -28.90 16.53 -4.25
N LYS A 5 -28.45 16.65 -5.51
CA LYS A 5 -27.54 15.67 -6.12
C LYS A 5 -26.13 16.18 -5.91
N GLN A 6 -25.46 15.69 -4.87
CA GLN A 6 -24.03 15.90 -4.66
C GLN A 6 -23.27 15.32 -5.86
N GLY A 7 -22.83 16.20 -6.76
CA GLY A 7 -22.00 15.85 -7.90
C GLY A 7 -20.67 15.24 -7.42
N LYS A 8 -20.44 13.96 -7.74
CA LYS A 8 -19.16 13.29 -7.49
C LYS A 8 -18.05 14.03 -8.25
N GLN A 9 -17.14 14.66 -7.52
CA GLN A 9 -15.98 15.33 -8.10
C GLN A 9 -15.06 14.30 -8.79
N LYS A 10 -14.53 14.66 -9.96
CA LYS A 10 -13.67 13.78 -10.76
C LYS A 10 -12.31 13.61 -10.07
N ARG A 11 -11.99 12.39 -9.60
CA ARG A 11 -10.74 12.04 -8.90
C ARG A 11 -9.54 11.85 -9.84
N HIS A 12 -9.42 12.69 -10.86
CA HIS A 12 -8.46 12.48 -11.94
C HIS A 12 -6.99 12.62 -11.53
N ASN A 13 -6.71 13.17 -10.35
CA ASN A 13 -5.35 13.40 -9.85
C ASN A 13 -5.12 12.76 -8.46
N GLN A 14 -5.97 11.80 -8.07
CA GLN A 14 -5.80 11.12 -6.79
C GLN A 14 -4.79 9.98 -6.92
N VAL A 15 -3.75 10.01 -6.10
CA VAL A 15 -2.82 8.88 -5.93
C VAL A 15 -3.59 7.71 -5.30
N THR A 16 -3.59 6.57 -5.98
CA THR A 16 -4.22 5.33 -5.50
C THR A 16 -3.21 4.21 -5.60
N PHE A 17 -3.00 3.48 -4.51
CA PHE A 17 -2.12 2.33 -4.47
C PHE A 17 -2.92 1.04 -4.61
N LYS A 18 -2.32 0.05 -5.25
CA LYS A 18 -2.82 -1.32 -5.24
C LYS A 18 -2.70 -1.89 -3.83
N PRO A 19 -3.66 -2.69 -3.36
CA PRO A 19 -3.53 -3.38 -2.08
C PRO A 19 -2.28 -4.27 -2.13
N TYR A 20 -1.43 -4.11 -1.12
CA TYR A 20 -0.23 -4.90 -0.91
C TYR A 20 -0.20 -5.29 0.56
N ASP A 21 -0.16 -6.60 0.82
CA ASP A 21 -0.06 -7.15 2.16
C ASP A 21 1.01 -8.25 2.14
N PRO A 22 2.20 -8.01 2.73
CA PRO A 22 3.26 -9.02 2.84
C PRO A 22 2.83 -10.29 3.59
N ASN A 23 1.83 -10.18 4.47
CA ASN A 23 1.29 -11.27 5.28
C ASN A 23 0.02 -11.88 4.67
N GLN A 24 -0.29 -11.57 3.42
CA GLN A 24 -1.45 -12.11 2.74
C GLN A 24 -1.38 -13.64 2.73
N ALA A 25 -2.44 -14.28 3.22
CA ALA A 25 -2.52 -15.74 3.22
C ALA A 25 -2.67 -16.28 1.79
N TRP A 26 -1.79 -17.20 1.39
CA TRP A 26 -1.73 -17.76 0.03
C TRP A 26 -2.10 -19.25 0.05
N LEU A 27 -2.21 -19.86 -1.15
CA LEU A 27 -2.50 -21.29 -1.31
C LEU A 27 -1.28 -22.20 -1.03
N LEU A 28 -0.06 -21.64 -1.04
CA LEU A 28 1.18 -22.27 -0.54
C LEU A 28 1.45 -21.76 0.90
N PRO A 29 2.49 -22.22 1.66
CA PRO A 29 2.47 -22.23 3.13
C PRO A 29 1.93 -20.93 3.73
N PRO A 30 1.16 -21.01 4.83
CA PRO A 30 0.05 -20.10 5.13
C PRO A 30 0.34 -18.62 4.92
N THR A 31 1.59 -18.17 5.13
CA THR A 31 2.15 -16.93 4.56
C THR A 31 3.61 -17.13 4.09
N LEU A 32 4.09 -16.26 3.17
CA LEU A 32 5.51 -16.25 2.77
C LEU A 32 6.47 -15.99 3.94
N GLY A 33 6.01 -15.22 4.95
CA GLY A 33 6.79 -14.91 6.14
C GLY A 33 7.16 -16.13 7.01
N GLU A 34 6.42 -17.23 6.90
CA GLU A 34 6.70 -18.48 7.61
C GLU A 34 7.88 -19.24 7.02
N LEU A 35 8.24 -18.98 5.75
CA LEU A 35 9.45 -19.54 5.13
C LEU A 35 10.72 -18.87 5.66
N ILE A 36 10.61 -17.74 6.35
CA ILE A 36 11.73 -16.98 6.88
C ILE A 36 11.97 -17.40 8.34
N PRO A 37 13.16 -17.93 8.69
CA PRO A 37 13.49 -18.28 10.06
C PRO A 37 13.30 -17.10 11.04
N PRO A 38 12.99 -17.36 12.32
CA PRO A 38 12.74 -16.32 13.31
C PRO A 38 13.96 -15.40 13.55
N ASN A 39 15.19 -15.91 13.39
CA ASN A 39 16.42 -15.14 13.60
C ASN A 39 17.04 -14.61 12.29
N HIS A 40 16.28 -14.54 11.21
CA HIS A 40 16.80 -14.08 9.92
C HIS A 40 16.86 -12.55 9.84
N ILE A 41 17.98 -12.00 9.34
CA ILE A 41 18.25 -10.55 9.28
C ILE A 41 17.17 -9.73 8.53
N VAL A 42 16.46 -10.34 7.59
CA VAL A 42 15.37 -9.69 6.84
C VAL A 42 14.24 -9.18 7.76
N ARG A 43 14.04 -9.79 8.94
CA ARG A 43 13.03 -9.34 9.91
C ARG A 43 13.42 -7.97 10.50
N LEU A 44 14.70 -7.78 10.80
CA LEU A 44 15.22 -6.47 11.22
C LEU A 44 15.03 -5.41 10.14
N VAL A 45 15.28 -5.78 8.87
CA VAL A 45 15.08 -4.86 7.73
C VAL A 45 13.61 -4.51 7.58
N ASN A 46 12.71 -5.49 7.69
CA ASN A 46 11.27 -5.28 7.65
C ASN A 46 10.82 -4.30 8.75
N ASP A 47 11.24 -4.54 10.00
CA ASP A 47 10.89 -3.69 11.14
C ASP A 47 11.42 -2.25 10.97
N ALA A 48 12.60 -2.08 10.37
CA ALA A 48 13.15 -0.76 10.06
C ALA A 48 12.35 -0.02 8.97
N ILE A 49 11.86 -0.72 7.96
CA ILE A 49 11.02 -0.15 6.89
C ILE A 49 9.65 0.24 7.43
N GLU A 50 9.01 -0.64 8.22
CA GLU A 50 7.69 -0.37 8.85
C GLU A 50 7.71 0.84 9.79
N GLY A 51 8.86 1.13 10.41
CA GLY A 51 9.06 2.30 11.27
C GLY A 51 9.41 3.61 10.54
N MET A 52 9.56 3.58 9.21
CA MET A 52 10.01 4.74 8.44
C MET A 52 8.84 5.66 8.03
N ASP A 53 9.04 6.98 8.14
CA ASP A 53 8.13 7.95 7.53
C ASP A 53 8.34 8.00 6.01
N ILE A 54 7.41 7.41 5.27
CA ILE A 54 7.40 7.37 3.80
C ILE A 54 6.56 8.49 3.18
N GLU A 55 5.94 9.38 3.95
CA GLU A 55 5.17 10.50 3.40
C GLU A 55 5.94 11.32 2.35
N PRO A 56 7.24 11.61 2.52
CA PRO A 56 8.00 12.35 1.51
C PRO A 56 8.03 11.64 0.16
N ILE A 57 8.09 10.31 0.16
CA ILE A 57 8.10 9.47 -1.04
C ILE A 57 6.69 9.40 -1.64
N VAL A 58 5.67 9.20 -0.82
CA VAL A 58 4.27 9.15 -1.28
C VAL A 58 3.87 10.45 -1.99
N ARG A 59 4.37 11.60 -1.53
CA ARG A 59 4.11 12.92 -2.12
C ARG A 59 4.71 13.11 -3.52
N THR A 60 5.67 12.28 -3.95
CA THR A 60 6.23 12.35 -5.30
C THR A 60 5.43 11.56 -6.33
N TYR A 61 4.46 10.75 -5.91
CA TYR A 61 3.61 9.99 -6.83
C TYR A 61 2.59 10.91 -7.50
N GLU A 62 2.50 10.83 -8.82
CA GLU A 62 1.44 11.48 -9.58
C GLU A 62 0.16 10.64 -9.52
N GLY A 63 -0.98 11.31 -9.33
CA GLY A 63 -2.29 10.67 -9.37
C GLY A 63 -2.86 10.63 -10.78
N GLY A 64 -3.92 9.85 -10.96
CA GLY A 64 -4.55 9.67 -12.28
C GLY A 64 -4.00 8.50 -13.09
N GLY A 65 -4.73 8.09 -14.12
CA GLY A 65 -4.37 6.89 -14.89
C GLY A 65 -4.57 5.59 -14.11
N SER A 66 -3.53 4.75 -14.02
CA SER A 66 -3.55 3.44 -13.35
C SER A 66 -3.01 3.54 -11.92
N SER A 67 -3.51 2.70 -11.00
CA SER A 67 -3.03 2.64 -9.62
C SER A 67 -1.57 2.18 -9.54
N SER A 68 -0.75 2.88 -8.76
CA SER A 68 0.65 2.54 -8.49
C SER A 68 0.78 1.41 -7.47
N TYR A 69 1.96 0.81 -7.37
CA TYR A 69 2.30 -0.06 -6.23
C TYR A 69 2.77 0.79 -5.05
N HIS A 70 2.54 0.30 -3.83
CA HIS A 70 3.05 0.92 -2.62
C HIS A 70 4.60 0.89 -2.65
N PRO A 71 5.28 2.02 -2.34
CA PRO A 71 6.73 2.07 -2.24
C PRO A 71 7.27 1.20 -1.10
#